data_AF-A0A4Y4DTI4-F1
#
_entry.id   AF-A0A4Y4DTI4-F1
#
_cell.length_a   1.000
_cell.length_b   1.000
_cell.length_c   1.000
_cell.angle_alpha   90.00
_cell.angle_beta   90.00
_cell.angle_gamma   90.00
#
_symmetry.space_group_name_H-M   'P 1'
#
loop_
_entity.id
_entity.type
_entity.pdbx_description
1 polymer ?
#
loop_
_entity_poly.entity_id
_entity_poly.type
_entity_poly.pdbx_seq_one_letter_code
_entity_poly.pdbx_strand_id
1 'polypeptide(L)' 'MADTWTTPRSPRDLGAYLGRVRRTRGLTQAQVADELGITRQYLSELENGVENLWVQRLFELLDTLDVDLRLQERR' A
#
# COMPACT_ATOMS: atom_id res chain seq x y z
N MET A 1 -19.40 -8.07 9.70
CA MET A 1 -19.03 -6.99 8.76
C MET A 1 -17.57 -6.67 9.06
N ALA A 2 -16.62 -7.08 8.22
CA ALA A 2 -15.20 -6.94 8.55
C ALA A 2 -14.80 -5.46 8.49
N ASP A 3 -14.10 -5.00 9.54
CA ASP A 3 -13.56 -3.65 9.59
C ASP A 3 -12.71 -3.38 8.34
N THR A 4 -13.06 -2.32 7.61
CA THR A 4 -12.47 -1.97 6.30
C THR A 4 -11.21 -1.10 6.48
N TRP A 5 -10.59 -1.20 7.65
CA TRP A 5 -9.47 -0.36 8.10
C TRP A 5 -8.25 -1.19 8.47
N THR A 6 -7.05 -0.63 8.36
CA THR A 6 -5.82 -1.20 8.92
C THR A 6 -4.85 -0.10 9.34
N THR A 7 -3.96 -0.41 10.28
CA THR A 7 -2.87 0.47 10.73
C THR A 7 -1.53 -0.11 10.25
N PRO A 8 -1.04 0.22 9.04
CA PRO A 8 0.27 -0.24 8.60
C PRO A 8 1.38 0.35 9.48
N ARG A 9 2.40 -0.44 9.82
CA ARG A 9 3.58 0.00 10.58
C ARG A 9 4.86 -0.01 9.76
N SER A 10 4.77 -0.47 8.52
CA SER A 10 5.90 -0.59 7.60
C SER A 10 5.45 -0.44 6.14
N PRO A 11 6.39 -0.16 5.20
CA PRO A 11 6.10 -0.18 3.78
C PRO A 11 5.46 -1.50 3.31
N ARG A 12 5.87 -2.63 3.91
CA ARG A 12 5.33 -3.97 3.63
C ARG A 12 3.87 -4.09 4.01
N ASP A 13 3.47 -3.58 5.17
CA ASP A 13 2.07 -3.63 5.62
C ASP A 13 1.16 -2.80 4.71
N LEU A 14 1.63 -1.62 4.30
CA LEU A 14 0.96 -0.76 3.34
C LEU A 14 0.77 -1.48 2.00
N GLY A 15 1.84 -2.03 1.43
CA GLY A 15 1.80 -2.77 0.17
C GLY A 15 0.85 -3.97 0.23
N ALA A 16 0.90 -4.76 1.31
CA ALA A 16 0.06 -5.93 1.50
C ALA A 16 -1.44 -5.56 1.55
N TYR A 17 -1.78 -4.46 2.22
CA TYR A 17 -3.16 -3.95 2.23
C TYR A 17 -3.61 -3.54 0.83
N LEU A 18 -2.82 -2.72 0.12
CA LEU A 18 -3.16 -2.26 -1.23
C LEU A 18 -3.33 -3.43 -2.20
N GLY A 19 -2.44 -4.43 -2.14
CA GLY A 19 -2.56 -5.65 -2.93
C GLY A 19 -3.80 -6.47 -2.59
N ARG A 20 -4.24 -6.48 -1.32
CA ARG A 20 -5.50 -7.11 -0.93
C ARG A 20 -6.69 -6.37 -1.54
N VAL A 21 -6.74 -5.04 -1.43
CA VAL A 21 -7.81 -4.20 -2.01
C VAL A 21 -7.91 -4.40 -3.52
N ARG A 22 -6.77 -4.44 -4.21
CA ARG A 22 -6.74 -4.71 -5.65
C ARG A 22 -7.37 -6.07 -5.97
N ARG A 23 -6.97 -7.12 -5.23
CA ARG A 23 -7.47 -8.49 -5.42
C ARG A 23 -8.95 -8.63 -5.11
N THR A 24 -9.48 -7.98 -4.06
CA THR A 24 -10.91 -8.03 -3.72
C THR A 24 -11.78 -7.38 -4.80
N ARG A 25 -11.22 -6.43 -5.56
CA ARG A 25 -11.87 -5.81 -6.72
C ARG A 25 -11.70 -6.59 -8.04
N GLY A 26 -11.03 -7.74 -8.01
CA GLY A 26 -10.80 -8.56 -9.21
C GLY A 26 -9.82 -7.95 -10.21
N LEU A 27 -9.04 -6.95 -9.81
CA LEU A 27 -8.11 -6.24 -10.69
C LEU A 27 -6.75 -6.96 -10.72
N THR A 28 -6.12 -7.02 -11.88
CA THR A 28 -4.73 -7.47 -12.03
C THR A 28 -3.76 -6.33 -11.78
N GLN A 29 -2.48 -6.66 -11.53
CA GLN A 29 -1.45 -5.62 -11.41
C GLN A 29 -1.27 -4.85 -12.73
N ALA A 30 -1.42 -5.52 -13.88
CA ALA A 30 -1.29 -4.85 -15.19
C ALA A 30 -2.39 -3.78 -15.36
N GLN A 31 -3.65 -4.11 -15.08
CA GLN A 31 -4.77 -3.16 -15.21
C GLN A 31 -4.56 -1.90 -14.35
N VAL A 32 -4.15 -2.07 -13.10
CA VAL A 32 -3.90 -0.93 -12.20
C VAL A 32 -2.65 -0.15 -12.62
N ALA A 33 -1.60 -0.85 -13.07
CA ALA A 33 -0.38 -0.19 -13.54
C ALA A 33 -0.64 0.64 -14.80
N ASP A 34 -1.42 0.12 -15.75
CA ASP A 34 -1.83 0.81 -16.97
C ASP A 34 -2.66 2.06 -16.65
N GLU A 35 -3.61 1.97 -15.72
CA GLU A 35 -4.43 3.11 -15.26
C GLU A 35 -3.58 4.21 -14.60
N LEU A 36 -2.54 3.81 -13.86
CA LEU A 36 -1.63 4.73 -13.16
C LEU A 36 -0.45 5.20 -14.04
N GLY A 37 -0.29 4.70 -15.27
CA GLY A 37 0.84 5.01 -16.14
C GLY A 37 2.20 4.56 -15.58
N ILE A 38 2.22 3.48 -14.80
CA ILE A 38 3.44 2.88 -14.21
C ILE A 38 3.68 1.48 -14.77
N THR A 39 4.85 0.90 -14.52
CA THR A 39 5.09 -0.49 -14.92
C THR A 39 4.40 -1.46 -13.96
N ARG A 40 3.97 -2.62 -14.49
CA ARG A 40 3.45 -3.73 -13.65
C ARG A 40 4.47 -4.22 -12.62
N GLN A 41 5.76 -4.14 -12.94
CA GLN A 41 6.84 -4.43 -12.00
C GLN A 41 6.85 -3.42 -10.85
N TYR A 42 6.76 -2.12 -11.13
CA TYR A 42 6.72 -1.08 -10.10
C TYR A 42 5.52 -1.23 -9.16
N LEU A 43 4.34 -1.54 -9.72
CA LEU A 43 3.17 -1.85 -8.88
C LEU A 43 3.42 -3.10 -8.01
N SER A 44 4.04 -4.14 -8.57
CA SER A 44 4.38 -5.34 -7.79
C SER A 44 5.38 -5.04 -6.69
N GLU A 45 6.40 -4.23 -6.95
CA GLU A 45 7.37 -3.77 -5.95
C GLU A 45 6.67 -3.00 -4.82
N LEU A 46 5.78 -2.08 -5.17
CA LEU A 46 4.95 -1.32 -4.22
C LEU A 46 4.08 -2.25 -3.36
N GLU A 47 3.37 -3.20 -3.97
CA GLU A 47 2.51 -4.16 -3.24
C GLU A 47 3.28 -5.13 -2.36
N ASN A 48 4.55 -5.41 -2.68
CA ASN A 48 5.42 -6.22 -1.83
C ASN A 48 6.18 -5.40 -0.79
N GLY A 49 5.99 -4.07 -0.78
CA GLY A 49 6.71 -3.15 0.10
C GLY A 49 8.20 -3.09 -0.19
N VAL A 50 8.62 -3.29 -1.44
CA VAL A 50 10.01 -3.08 -1.85
C VAL A 50 10.37 -1.63 -1.55
N GLU A 51 11.44 -1.47 -0.78
CA GLU A 51 11.80 -0.23 -0.09
C GLU A 51 12.21 0.85 -1.09
N ASN A 52 11.27 1.70 -1.47
CA ASN A 52 11.62 3.04 -1.90
C ASN A 52 12.05 3.82 -0.64
N LEU A 53 13.26 4.38 -0.67
CA LEU A 53 13.83 5.22 0.39
C LEU A 53 12.79 6.20 0.97
N TRP A 54 11.96 6.81 0.12
CA TRP A 54 10.94 7.75 0.56
C TRP A 54 9.86 7.13 1.47
N VAL A 55 9.33 5.94 1.13
CA VAL A 55 8.29 5.28 1.93
C VAL A 55 8.86 4.83 3.27
N GLN A 56 10.11 4.35 3.27
CA GLN A 56 10.81 4.04 4.52
C GLN A 56 10.98 5.29 5.41
N ARG A 57 11.47 6.40 4.85
CA ARG A 57 11.60 7.68 5.58
C ARG A 57 10.26 8.19 6.11
N LEU A 58 9.16 7.97 5.39
CA LEU A 58 7.82 8.30 5.86
C LEU A 58 7.48 7.51 7.14
N PHE A 59 7.68 6.20 7.17
CA PHE A 59 7.38 5.40 8.36
C PHE A 59 8.31 5.72 9.54
N GLU A 60 9.59 5.98 9.28
CA GLU A 60 10.52 6.47 10.31
C GLU A 60 10.07 7.82 10.89
N LEU A 61 9.57 8.73 10.05
CA LEU A 61 9.03 10.02 10.48
C LEU A 61 7.76 9.85 11.33
N LEU A 62 6.83 8.99 10.91
CA LEU A 62 5.61 8.70 11.66
C LEU A 62 5.92 8.16 13.07
N ASP A 63 6.88 7.22 13.16
CA ASP A 63 7.35 6.67 14.43
C ASP A 63 8.00 7.74 15.30
N THR A 64 8.87 8.58 14.72
CA THR A 64 9.52 9.69 15.42
C THR A 64 8.53 10.70 16.01
N LEU A 65 7.39 10.89 15.33
CA LEU A 65 6.36 11.85 15.72
C LEU A 65 5.22 11.24 16.55
N ASP A 66 5.27 9.95 16.88
CA ASP A 66 4.20 9.22 17.57
C ASP A 66 2.84 9.33 16.84
N VAL A 67 2.86 9.16 15.51
CA VAL A 67 1.68 9.27 14.64
C VAL A 67 1.34 7.93 13.98
N ASP A 68 0.10 7.48 14.17
CA ASP A 68 -0.44 6.33 13.45
C ASP A 68 -0.93 6.71 12.04
N LEU A 69 -0.51 5.94 11.02
CA LEU A 69 -1.17 5.93 9.71
C LEU A 69 -2.29 4.89 9.72
N ARG A 70 -3.51 5.26 9.30
CA ARG A 70 -4.64 4.34 9.10
C ARG A 70 -5.13 4.39 7.66
N LEU A 71 -5.34 3.24 7.05
CA LEU A 71 -5.91 3.11 5.71
C LEU A 71 -7.35 2.64 5.78
N GLN A 72 -8.22 3.20 4.93
CA GLN A 72 -9.61 2.82 4.77
C GLN A 72 -9.94 2.58 3.31
N GLU A 73 -10.70 1.51 3.00
CA GLU A 73 -11.32 1.38 1.68
C GLU A 73 -12.61 2.23 1.62
N ARG A 74 -12.72 3.08 0.60
CA ARG A 74 -13.97 3.80 0.31
C ARG A 74 -15.00 2.80 -0.20
N ARG A 75 -16.17 2.74 0.46
CA ARG A 75 -17.35 1.98 0.01
C ARG A 75 -18.19 2.78 -0.96
#